data_AF-A0A2K3LUG1-F1
#
_entry.id   AF-A0A2K3LUG1-F1
#
_cell.length_a   1.000
_cell.length_b   1.000
_cell.length_c   1.000
_cell.angle_alpha   90.00
_cell.angle_beta   90.00
_cell.angle_gamma   90.00
#
_symmetry.space_group_name_H-M   'P 1'
#
loop_
_entity.id
_entity.type
_entity.pdbx_description
1 polymer ?
#
loop_
_entity_poly.entity_id
_entity_poly.type
_entity_poly.pdbx_seq_one_letter_code
_entity_poly.pdbx_strand_id
1 'polypeptide(L)'
;MLCDVMKTFDQILFGYLSEIGMAAANFSYWDDCVEPQDLEEMWNIPEVSAEWLKAGEERDQKVHLSRDPDGQPYLTQTEMRAVADIVIGKHFLSEINP
;
A
#
# COMPACT_ATOMS: atom_id res chain seq x y z
N MET A 1 10.96 -0.99 10.41
CA MET A 1 9.69 -1.37 11.06
C MET A 1 8.61 -0.30 10.93
N LEU A 2 8.94 1.00 10.89
CA LEU A 2 8.07 2.05 10.30
C LEU A 2 8.74 2.83 9.17
N CYS A 3 10.05 2.65 8.99
CA CYS A 3 10.88 3.53 8.17
C CYS A 3 10.75 3.37 6.65
N ASP A 4 10.03 2.38 6.12
CA ASP A 4 9.88 2.18 4.67
C ASP A 4 8.44 2.44 4.19
N VAL A 5 7.42 2.08 4.97
CA VAL A 5 6.01 2.48 4.70
C VAL A 5 5.84 3.99 4.85
N MET A 6 6.50 4.61 5.83
CA MET A 6 6.54 6.08 5.93
C MET A 6 7.41 6.75 4.84
N LYS A 7 8.28 6.04 4.13
CA LYS A 7 8.98 6.61 2.96
C LYS A 7 8.08 6.66 1.73
N THR A 8 7.20 5.67 1.55
CA THR A 8 6.14 5.75 0.54
C THR A 8 5.08 6.79 0.93
N PHE A 9 4.80 6.95 2.22
CA PHE A 9 3.92 7.99 2.74
C PHE A 9 4.54 9.41 2.65
N ASP A 10 5.86 9.58 2.86
CA ASP A 10 6.59 10.83 2.54
C ASP A 10 6.64 11.09 1.03
N GLN A 11 6.71 10.04 0.20
CA GLN A 11 6.67 10.17 -1.28
C GLN A 11 5.28 10.51 -1.84
N ILE A 12 4.20 10.16 -1.13
CA ILE A 12 2.82 10.41 -1.58
C ILE A 12 2.20 11.65 -0.90
N LEU A 13 2.53 11.94 0.37
CA LEU A 13 1.96 13.09 1.10
C LEU A 13 2.84 14.35 1.13
N PHE A 14 4.15 14.29 0.82
CA PHE A 14 5.02 15.48 0.73
C PHE A 14 5.14 16.04 -0.70
N GLY A 15 4.25 15.64 -1.61
CA GLY A 15 4.09 16.21 -2.96
C GLY A 15 3.31 17.53 -3.01
N TYR A 16 3.17 18.23 -1.89
CA TYR A 16 2.79 19.65 -1.85
C TYR A 16 4.02 20.58 -2.01
N LEU A 17 5.24 20.03 -2.15
CA LEU A 17 6.46 20.77 -2.51
C LEU A 17 6.89 20.42 -3.95
N SER A 18 6.46 21.30 -4.84
CA SER A 18 6.88 21.51 -6.23
C SER A 18 8.40 21.36 -6.47
N GLU A 19 8.77 20.73 -7.59
CA GLU A 19 9.90 21.09 -8.50
C GLU A 19 10.93 20.01 -8.88
N ILE A 20 10.98 18.81 -8.31
CA ILE A 20 12.09 17.90 -8.63
C ILE A 20 11.61 16.52 -9.01
N GLY A 21 11.54 16.27 -10.31
CA GLY A 21 11.39 14.92 -10.85
C GLY A 21 12.51 14.04 -10.32
N MET A 22 12.19 13.02 -9.52
CA MET A 22 13.13 11.97 -9.17
C MET A 22 12.43 10.61 -9.08
N ALA A 23 12.80 9.79 -10.07
CA ALA A 23 12.83 8.34 -10.13
C ALA A 23 11.98 7.58 -9.10
N ALA A 24 10.84 7.06 -9.60
CA ALA A 24 10.16 5.91 -9.03
C ALA A 24 11.20 4.86 -8.61
N ALA A 25 11.30 4.60 -7.31
CA ALA A 25 11.84 3.33 -6.88
C ALA A 25 10.99 2.26 -7.58
N ASN A 26 11.62 1.36 -8.32
CA ASN A 26 10.99 0.45 -9.27
C ASN A 26 10.23 -0.70 -8.57
N PHE A 27 9.49 -0.39 -7.52
CA PHE A 27 8.64 -1.33 -6.80
C PHE A 27 7.55 -1.79 -7.75
N SER A 28 7.53 -3.08 -8.02
CA SER A 28 6.57 -3.69 -8.94
C SER A 28 5.48 -4.45 -8.19
N TYR A 29 5.73 -4.79 -6.92
CA TYR A 29 4.88 -5.66 -6.12
C TYR A 29 4.66 -5.11 -4.71
N TRP A 30 3.48 -5.38 -4.16
CA TRP A 30 3.15 -5.12 -2.77
C TRP A 30 4.04 -5.93 -1.81
N ASP A 31 4.38 -7.16 -2.17
CA ASP A 31 5.27 -8.05 -1.40
C ASP A 31 6.66 -7.45 -1.13
N ASP A 32 7.11 -6.53 -1.97
CA ASP A 32 8.40 -5.85 -1.81
C ASP A 32 8.28 -4.62 -0.87
N CYS A 33 7.05 -4.18 -0.58
CA CYS A 33 6.72 -2.94 0.13
C CYS A 33 6.13 -3.16 1.54
N VAL A 34 5.51 -4.32 1.79
CA VAL A 34 4.82 -4.63 3.05
C VAL A 34 5.27 -5.96 3.64
N GLU A 35 5.12 -6.12 4.95
CA GLU A 35 5.40 -7.41 5.59
C GLU A 35 4.33 -8.44 5.18
N PRO A 36 4.65 -9.75 5.12
CA PRO A 36 3.69 -10.78 4.70
C PRO A 36 2.39 -10.79 5.53
N GLN A 37 2.47 -10.41 6.80
CA GLN A 37 1.30 -10.31 7.66
C GLN A 37 0.37 -9.14 7.26
N ASP A 38 0.94 -8.00 6.87
CA ASP A 38 0.16 -6.85 6.38
C ASP A 38 -0.47 -7.17 5.03
N LEU A 39 0.24 -7.89 4.16
CA LEU A 39 -0.27 -8.33 2.87
C LEU A 39 -1.46 -9.30 3.03
N GLU A 40 -1.37 -10.21 4.00
CA GLU A 40 -2.44 -11.12 4.36
C GLU A 40 -3.66 -10.37 4.95
N GLU A 41 -3.42 -9.35 5.78
CA GLU A 41 -4.50 -8.48 6.28
C GLU A 41 -5.18 -7.70 5.14
N MET A 42 -4.43 -7.21 4.16
CA MET A 42 -4.97 -6.60 2.93
C MET A 42 -5.85 -7.58 2.14
N TRP A 43 -5.40 -8.82 1.93
CA TRP A 43 -6.20 -9.87 1.28
C TRP A 43 -7.49 -10.23 2.04
N ASN A 44 -7.50 -10.04 3.36
CA ASN A 44 -8.67 -10.30 4.20
C ASN A 44 -9.70 -9.15 4.17
N ILE A 45 -9.38 -8.00 3.55
CA ILE A 45 -10.33 -6.92 3.30
C ILE A 45 -11.11 -7.23 2.01
N PRO A 46 -12.44 -7.41 2.08
CA PRO A 46 -13.26 -7.83 0.94
C PRO A 46 -13.16 -6.90 -0.27
N GLU A 47 -13.08 -5.60 -0.04
CA GLU A 47 -13.00 -4.60 -1.11
C GLU A 47 -11.65 -4.66 -1.85
N VAL A 48 -10.55 -4.81 -1.10
CA VAL A 48 -9.19 -4.93 -1.65
C VAL A 48 -9.06 -6.22 -2.45
N SER A 49 -9.42 -7.35 -1.85
CA SER A 49 -9.35 -8.65 -2.53
C SER A 49 -10.23 -8.69 -3.78
N ALA A 50 -11.42 -8.10 -3.75
CA ALA A 50 -12.27 -8.00 -4.94
C ALA A 50 -11.66 -7.14 -6.05
N GLU A 51 -10.89 -6.10 -5.70
CA GLU A 51 -10.18 -5.26 -6.65
C GLU A 51 -9.00 -6.02 -7.28
N TRP A 52 -8.17 -6.65 -6.45
CA TRP A 52 -7.03 -7.45 -6.88
C TRP A 52 -7.43 -8.64 -7.76
N LEU A 53 -8.49 -9.37 -7.38
CA LEU A 53 -9.02 -10.46 -8.21
C LEU A 53 -9.54 -9.96 -9.56
N LYS A 54 -10.12 -8.76 -9.64
CA LYS A 54 -10.54 -8.16 -10.92
C LYS A 54 -9.35 -7.74 -11.79
N ALA A 55 -8.25 -7.33 -11.16
CA ALA A 55 -6.99 -7.04 -11.84
C ALA A 55 -6.26 -8.31 -12.31
N GLY A 56 -6.72 -9.50 -11.89
CA GLY A 56 -6.11 -10.79 -12.23
C GLY A 56 -5.00 -11.21 -11.28
N GLU A 57 -4.89 -10.56 -10.12
CA GLU A 57 -3.97 -10.97 -9.07
C GLU A 57 -4.51 -12.21 -8.34
N GLU A 58 -3.60 -13.05 -7.87
CA GLU A 58 -3.92 -14.28 -7.17
C GLU A 58 -3.33 -14.26 -5.76
N ARG A 59 -4.10 -14.79 -4.80
CA ARG A 59 -3.58 -15.04 -3.45
C ARG A 59 -2.45 -16.06 -3.53
N ASP A 60 -1.43 -15.90 -2.69
CA ASP A 60 -0.18 -16.69 -2.69
C ASP A 60 0.77 -16.42 -3.87
N GLN A 61 0.43 -15.51 -4.78
CA GLN A 61 1.37 -14.94 -5.75
C GLN A 61 1.77 -13.53 -5.33
N LYS A 62 2.86 -13.02 -5.91
CA LYS A 62 3.23 -11.62 -5.72
C LYS A 62 2.16 -10.72 -6.32
N VAL A 63 1.65 -9.80 -5.52
CA VAL A 63 0.57 -8.88 -5.93
C VAL A 63 1.19 -7.65 -6.56
N HIS A 64 0.82 -7.32 -7.79
CA HIS A 64 1.34 -6.14 -8.46
C HIS A 64 0.80 -4.84 -7.83
N LEU A 65 1.62 -3.79 -7.86
CA LEU A 65 1.13 -2.43 -7.63
C LEU A 65 0.30 -1.96 -8.83
N SER A 66 -0.79 -1.25 -8.56
CA SER A 66 -1.61 -0.61 -9.58
C SER A 66 -0.78 0.38 -10.40
N ARG A 67 -1.01 0.43 -11.72
CA ARG A 67 -0.29 1.30 -12.66
C ARG A 67 -1.24 2.07 -13.55
N ASP A 68 -0.92 3.35 -13.76
CA ASP A 68 -1.70 4.20 -14.66
C ASP A 68 -1.39 3.83 -16.14
N PRO A 69 -2.11 4.41 -17.11
CA PRO A 69 -1.84 4.14 -18.52
C PRO A 69 -0.41 4.49 -18.98
N ASP A 70 0.27 5.39 -18.26
CA ASP A 70 1.67 5.77 -18.49
C ASP A 70 2.66 4.83 -17.77
N GLY A 71 2.16 3.81 -17.08
CA GLY A 71 2.90 2.80 -16.36
C GLY A 71 3.43 3.25 -14.99
N GLN A 72 3.02 4.42 -14.49
CA GLN A 72 3.44 4.90 -13.18
C GLN A 72 2.67 4.18 -12.06
N PRO A 73 3.36 3.72 -11.01
CA PRO A 73 2.70 3.06 -9.90
C PRO A 73 1.84 4.06 -9.11
N TYR A 74 0.66 3.63 -8.71
CA TYR A 74 -0.23 4.39 -7.83
C TYR A 74 -0.98 3.46 -6.87
N LEU A 75 -1.60 4.03 -5.84
CA LEU A 75 -2.49 3.30 -4.94
C LEU A 75 -3.94 3.67 -5.26
N THR A 76 -4.80 2.67 -5.38
CA THR A 76 -6.23 2.94 -5.51
C THR A 76 -6.77 3.51 -4.19
N GLN A 77 -7.97 4.09 -4.25
CA GLN A 77 -8.66 4.55 -3.05
C GLN A 77 -8.90 3.39 -2.06
N THR A 78 -9.22 2.20 -2.58
CA THR A 78 -9.48 1.00 -1.79
C THR A 78 -8.22 0.56 -1.04
N GLU A 79 -7.11 0.47 -1.76
CA GLU A 79 -5.80 0.11 -1.20
C GLU A 79 -5.34 1.14 -0.16
N MET A 80 -5.44 2.43 -0.47
CA MET A 80 -5.04 3.51 0.44
C MET A 80 -5.84 3.48 1.75
N ARG A 81 -7.15 3.23 1.66
CA ARG A 81 -8.01 3.11 2.84
C ARG A 81 -7.63 1.90 3.70
N ALA A 82 -7.41 0.75 3.07
CA ALA A 82 -7.01 -0.47 3.76
C ALA A 82 -5.68 -0.29 4.51
N VAL A 83 -4.67 0.30 3.85
CA VAL A 83 -3.38 0.61 4.49
C VAL A 83 -3.58 1.53 5.69
N ALA A 84 -4.38 2.60 5.56
CA ALA A 84 -4.67 3.50 6.66
C ALA A 84 -5.35 2.78 7.83
N ASP A 85 -6.35 1.94 7.56
CA ASP A 85 -7.10 1.21 8.59
C ASP A 85 -6.20 0.19 9.33
N ILE A 86 -5.34 -0.54 8.61
CA ILE A 86 -4.37 -1.48 9.19
C ILE A 86 -3.35 -0.73 10.08
N VAL A 87 -2.78 0.35 9.58
CA VAL A 87 -1.82 1.18 10.33
C VAL A 87 -2.48 1.76 11.58
N ILE A 88 -3.69 2.33 11.45
CA ILE A 88 -4.40 2.90 12.59
C ILE A 88 -4.71 1.80 13.62
N GLY A 89 -5.21 0.65 13.17
CA GLY A 89 -5.55 -0.48 14.02
C GLY A 89 -4.35 -1.00 14.82
N LYS A 90 -3.19 -1.15 14.18
CA LYS A 90 -1.97 -1.64 14.85
C LYS A 90 -1.36 -0.64 15.82
N HIS A 91 -1.32 0.63 15.43
CA HIS A 91 -0.60 1.65 16.18
C HIS A 91 -1.43 2.35 17.26
N PHE A 92 -2.75 2.47 17.09
CA PHE A 92 -3.58 3.23 18.04
C PHE A 92 -4.47 2.35 18.93
N LEU A 93 -4.92 1.18 18.48
CA LEU A 93 -5.75 0.30 19.35
C LEU A 93 -4.93 -0.45 20.41
N SER A 94 -3.61 -0.56 20.22
CA SER A 94 -2.70 -1.12 21.23
C SER A 94 -2.52 -0.22 22.47
N GLU A 95 -2.92 1.06 22.40
CA GLU A 95 -2.84 2.02 23.53
C GLU A 95 -4.18 2.23 24.26
N ILE A 96 -5.28 1.62 23.82
CA ILE A 96 -6.62 1.78 24.44
C ILE A 96 -7.02 0.51 25.21
N ASN A 97 -6.09 -0.05 25.98
CA ASN A 97 -6.40 -1.06 26.99
C ASN A 97 -6.09 -0.46 28.39
N PRO A 98 -7.10 -0.05 29.17
CA PRO A 98 -6.92 0.45 30.54
C PRO A 98 -6.50 -0.63 31.53
#